data_AF-A0A6B3H6D3-F1
#
_entry.id   AF-A0A6B3H6D3-F1
#
_cell.length_a   1.000
_cell.length_b   1.000
_cell.length_c   1.000
_cell.angle_alpha   90.00
_cell.angle_beta   90.00
_cell.angle_gamma   90.00
#
_symmetry.space_group_name_H-M   'P 1'
#
loop_
_entity.id
_entity.type
_entity.pdbx_description
1 polymer ?
#
loop_
_entity_poly.entity_id
_entity_poly.type
_entity_poly.pdbx_seq_one_letter_code
_entity_poly.pdbx_strand_id
1 'polypeptide(L)' 'PAPGPPEIPDGWHRVDDPAGFSLVVPKSWTREVNDGQIDYTPDGGAHRIRISVDPAPDFDHPYLHMENMEQQL' A
#
# COMPACT_ATOMS: atom_id res chain seq x y z
N PRO A 1 7.42 -8.35 34.30
CA PRO A 1 6.80 -7.50 33.24
C PRO A 1 5.68 -8.29 32.53
N ALA A 2 4.50 -7.70 32.38
CA ALA A 2 3.47 -8.26 31.50
C ALA A 2 3.93 -8.15 30.04
N PRO A 3 3.62 -9.12 29.17
CA PRO A 3 3.89 -8.97 27.74
C PRO A 3 3.19 -7.71 27.20
N GLY A 4 3.90 -6.96 26.37
CA GLY A 4 3.33 -5.80 25.68
C GLY A 4 2.20 -6.21 24.73
N PRO A 5 1.38 -5.26 24.27
CA PRO A 5 0.33 -5.55 23.29
C PRO A 5 0.92 -6.21 22.03
N PRO A 6 0.13 -7.04 21.33
CA PRO A 6 0.57 -7.68 20.10
C PRO A 6 0.94 -6.62 19.05
N GLU A 7 1.97 -6.90 18.25
CA GLU A 7 2.45 -5.99 17.19
C GLU A 7 1.40 -5.77 16.08
N ILE A 8 0.48 -6.73 15.91
CA ILE A 8 -0.62 -6.69 14.94
C ILE A 8 -1.94 -6.85 15.70
N PRO A 9 -2.90 -5.92 15.58
CA PRO A 9 -4.20 -6.03 16.23
C PRO A 9 -5.04 -7.21 15.71
N ASP A 10 -5.98 -7.68 16.53
CA ASP A 10 -6.96 -8.69 16.12
C ASP A 10 -7.75 -8.24 14.89
N GLY A 11 -8.02 -9.18 13.99
CA GLY A 11 -8.71 -8.90 12.72
C GLY A 11 -7.80 -8.36 11.61
N TRP A 12 -6.51 -8.13 11.88
CA TRP A 12 -5.51 -7.74 10.89
C TRP A 12 -4.51 -8.86 10.63
N HIS A 13 -3.78 -8.74 9.53
CA HIS A 13 -2.64 -9.58 9.22
C HIS A 13 -1.57 -8.77 8.48
N ARG A 14 -0.30 -9.15 8.65
CA ARG A 14 0.80 -8.61 7.85
C ARG A 14 0.87 -9.38 6.53
N VAL A 15 1.14 -8.65 5.48
CA VAL A 15 1.46 -9.16 4.15
C VAL A 15 2.86 -8.71 3.79
N ASP A 16 3.69 -9.65 3.36
CA ASP A 16 4.96 -9.40 2.71
C ASP A 16 4.73 -9.52 1.20
N ASP A 17 4.69 -8.39 0.49
CA ASP A 17 4.36 -8.36 -0.94
C ASP A 17 5.60 -8.72 -1.78
N PRO A 18 5.44 -9.54 -2.84
CA PRO A 18 6.52 -9.81 -3.80
C PRO A 18 7.15 -8.57 -4.43
N ALA A 19 6.45 -7.43 -4.44
CA ALA A 19 6.98 -6.15 -4.90
C ALA A 19 7.99 -5.49 -3.95
N GLY A 20 8.32 -6.12 -2.81
CA GLY A 20 9.42 -5.69 -1.93
C GLY A 20 9.01 -4.79 -0.77
N PHE A 21 7.72 -4.74 -0.43
CA PHE A 21 7.20 -4.01 0.73
C PHE A 21 6.39 -4.94 1.64
N SER A 22 6.09 -4.46 2.86
CA SER A 22 5.16 -5.13 3.77
C SER A 22 4.05 -4.17 4.21
N LEU A 23 2.84 -4.68 4.39
CA LEU A 23 1.69 -3.91 4.85
C LEU A 23 0.83 -4.72 5.83
N VAL A 24 0.21 -4.06 6.81
CA VAL A 24 -0.79 -4.67 7.68
C VAL A 24 -2.18 -4.27 7.18
N VAL A 25 -3.01 -5.26 6.83
CA VAL A 25 -4.37 -5.05 6.29
C VAL A 25 -5.40 -5.92 7.03
N PRO A 26 -6.70 -5.59 6.99
CA PRO A 26 -7.73 -6.43 7.57
C PRO A 26 -7.73 -7.82 6.93
N LYS A 27 -8.06 -8.87 7.70
CA LYS A 27 -8.05 -10.27 7.23
C LYS A 27 -8.98 -10.55 6.04
N SER A 28 -9.99 -9.72 5.81
CA SER A 28 -10.90 -9.85 4.68
C SER A 28 -10.38 -9.21 3.39
N TRP A 29 -9.25 -8.50 3.43
CA TRP A 29 -8.70 -7.81 2.27
C TRP A 29 -7.78 -8.75 1.50
N THR A 30 -7.96 -8.78 0.19
CA THR A 30 -7.18 -9.61 -0.72
C THR A 30 -6.35 -8.76 -1.66
N ARG A 31 -5.21 -9.31 -2.09
CA ARG A 31 -4.32 -8.70 -3.07
C ARG A 31 -4.85 -8.93 -4.48
N GLU A 32 -4.97 -7.86 -5.25
CA GLU A 32 -5.32 -7.85 -6.67
C GLU A 32 -4.28 -7.05 -7.45
N VAL A 33 -3.96 -7.46 -8.68
CA VAL A 33 -3.00 -6.75 -9.54
C VAL A 33 -3.65 -6.47 -10.88
N ASN A 34 -3.72 -5.19 -11.23
CA ASN A 34 -4.31 -4.71 -12.48
C ASN A 34 -3.39 -3.63 -13.07
N ASP A 35 -2.88 -3.85 -14.29
CA ASP A 35 -2.06 -2.87 -15.03
C ASP A 35 -0.88 -2.28 -14.21
N GLY A 36 -0.17 -3.13 -13.47
CA GLY A 36 0.96 -2.73 -12.62
C GLY A 36 0.58 -2.08 -11.30
N GLN A 37 -0.72 -1.88 -11.04
CA GLN A 37 -1.25 -1.43 -9.76
C GLN A 37 -1.51 -2.62 -8.84
N ILE A 38 -1.02 -2.54 -7.60
CA ILE A 38 -1.27 -3.55 -6.58
C ILE A 38 -2.31 -2.97 -5.63
N ASP A 39 -3.48 -3.60 -5.59
CA ASP A 39 -4.57 -3.23 -4.71
C ASP A 39 -4.72 -4.27 -3.60
N TYR A 40 -4.93 -3.79 -2.39
CA TYR A 40 -5.54 -4.58 -1.32
C TYR A 40 -6.96 -4.09 -1.16
N THR A 41 -7.94 -4.97 -1.36
CA THR A 41 -9.36 -4.62 -1.38
C THR A 41 -10.23 -5.73 -0.79
N PRO A 42 -11.34 -5.39 -0.09
CA PRO A 42 -12.32 -6.38 0.36
C PRO A 42 -13.45 -6.61 -0.68
N ASP A 43 -13.55 -5.78 -1.72
CA ASP A 43 -14.76 -5.67 -2.54
C ASP A 43 -14.49 -5.28 -4.00
N GLY A 44 -13.39 -5.77 -4.58
CA GLY A 44 -13.06 -5.58 -5.99
C GLY A 44 -12.71 -4.13 -6.36
N GLY A 45 -12.20 -3.37 -5.40
CA GLY A 45 -11.59 -2.05 -5.61
C GLY A 45 -12.44 -0.85 -5.21
N ALA A 46 -13.69 -1.04 -4.75
CA ALA A 46 -14.52 0.06 -4.25
C ALA A 46 -13.90 0.69 -3.00
N HIS A 47 -13.39 -0.14 -2.09
CA HIS A 47 -12.46 0.28 -1.04
C HIS A 47 -11.09 -0.34 -1.30
N ARG A 48 -10.02 0.45 -1.27
CA ARG A 48 -8.68 -0.09 -1.50
C ARG A 48 -7.57 0.73 -0.87
N ILE A 49 -6.47 0.04 -0.62
CA ILE A 49 -5.13 0.61 -0.54
C ILE A 49 -4.45 0.24 -1.85
N ARG A 50 -3.99 1.25 -2.60
CA ARG A 50 -3.29 1.05 -3.88
C ARG A 50 -1.82 1.41 -3.71
N ILE A 51 -0.95 0.51 -4.17
CA ILE A 51 0.50 0.69 -4.17
C ILE A 51 1.01 0.47 -5.59
N SER A 52 1.74 1.46 -6.10
CA SER A 52 2.56 1.35 -7.31
C SER A 52 4.02 1.29 -6.92
N VAL A 53 4.82 0.51 -7.64
CA VAL A 53 6.28 0.53 -7.53
C VAL A 53 6.83 0.91 -8.89
N ASP A 54 7.52 2.04 -8.96
CA ASP A 54 8.18 2.52 -10.17
C ASP A 54 9.71 2.48 -9.97
N PRO A 55 10.42 1.60 -10.70
CA PRO A 55 11.88 1.54 -10.63
C PRO A 55 12.59 2.68 -11.37
N ALA A 56 11.86 3.49 -12.15
CA ALA A 56 12.42 4.58 -12.97
C ALA A 56 11.58 5.87 -12.80
N PRO A 57 11.53 6.46 -11.59
CA PRO A 57 10.70 7.62 -11.32
C PRO A 57 11.16 8.84 -12.12
N ASP A 58 10.20 9.64 -12.60
CA ASP A 58 10.46 10.89 -13.32
C ASP A 58 11.07 12.01 -12.44
N PHE A 59 10.99 11.85 -11.12
CA PHE A 59 11.45 12.82 -10.13
C PHE A 59 12.35 12.16 -9.08
N ASP A 60 13.47 12.81 -8.77
CA ASP A 60 14.43 12.33 -7.76
C ASP A 60 13.91 12.44 -6.32
N HIS A 61 12.88 13.26 -6.07
CA HIS A 61 12.36 13.51 -4.73
C HIS A 61 10.82 13.62 -4.73
N PRO A 62 10.11 13.02 -3.75
CA PRO A 62 8.65 13.04 -3.69
C PRO A 62 8.05 14.45 -3.64
N TYR A 63 8.75 15.40 -3.02
CA TYR A 63 8.36 16.82 -3.01
C TYR A 63 8.21 17.38 -4.43
N LEU A 64 9.17 17.13 -5.34
CA LEU A 64 9.13 17.65 -6.71
C LEU A 64 7.98 17.03 -7.52
N HIS A 65 7.68 15.76 -7.27
CA HIS A 65 6.52 15.11 -7.87
C HIS A 65 5.21 15.79 -7.42
N MET A 66 5.07 16.09 -6.12
CA MET A 66 3.89 16.80 -5.62
C MET A 66 3.77 18.23 -6.14
N GLU A 67 4.87 18.99 -6.21
CA GLU A 67 4.88 20.32 -6.83
C GLU A 67 4.44 20.28 -8.30
N ASN A 68 4.89 19.27 -9.05
CA ASN A 68 4.47 19.09 -10.44
C ASN A 68 2.97 18.77 -10.55
N MET A 69 2.43 17.93 -9.67
CA MET A 69 0.98 17.64 -9.63
C MET A 69 0.16 18.88 -9.34
N GLU A 70 0.59 19.75 -8.42
CA GLU A 70 -0.10 21.00 -8.10
C GLU A 70 -0.19 21.95 -9.31
N GLN A 71 0.82 21.96 -10.19
CA GLN A 71 0.81 22.79 -11.41
C GLN A 71 -0.12 22.26 -12.51
N GLN A 72 -0.51 20.98 -12.43
CA GLN A 72 -1.37 20.33 -13.42
C GLN A 72 -2.87 20.37 -13.06
N LEU A 73 -3.21 20.88 -11.86
CA LEU A 73 -4.59 21.12 -11.42
C LEU A 73 -5.14 22.44 -11.97
#